data_AF-A0A4Y7LC11-F1
#
_entry.id   AF-A0A4Y7LC11-F1
#
_cell.length_a   1.000
_cell.length_b   1.000
_cell.length_c   1.000
_cell.angle_alpha   90.00
_cell.angle_beta   90.00
_cell.angle_gamma   90.00
#
_symmetry.space_group_name_H-M   'P 1'
#
loop_
_entity.id
_entity.type
_entity.pdbx_description
1 polymer ?
#
loop_
_entity_poly.entity_id
_entity_poly.type
_entity_poly.pdbx_seq_one_letter_code
_entity_poly.pdbx_strand_id
1 'polypeptide(L)'
;MFMEFVDRTLLFHDTSSNIQKFHLTTNKLMSASRVHSWIKYLTMRSVKELNLWLDEHKRFLIPLSLFTCESLTTLEITAPLYMTIHLPTSLSLPKLMSLTLCGFEFTDEQHISNCPVLEILILDYCNWFGVTNFCISTPALKHLEIDPNHMVDDDGLQDCALKINAPNLVSFTYNGWLAKEYFLSSFQALESANIWLCDEYDVPGGNR
;
A
#
# COMPACT_ATOMS: atom_id res chain seq x y z
N MET A 1 31.12 -6.76 -1.41
CA MET A 1 31.43 -7.26 -0.05
C MET A 1 30.20 -7.19 0.87
N PHE A 2 29.65 -6.02 1.19
CA PHE A 2 28.46 -5.93 2.07
C PHE A 2 27.17 -6.56 1.48
N MET A 3 26.84 -6.27 0.22
CA MET A 3 25.64 -6.85 -0.41
C MET A 3 25.69 -8.38 -0.51
N GLU A 4 26.89 -8.94 -0.75
CA GLU A 4 27.09 -10.38 -0.78
C GLU A 4 26.95 -11.00 0.62
N PHE A 5 27.38 -10.27 1.66
CA PHE A 5 27.11 -10.67 3.05
C PHE A 5 25.60 -10.73 3.30
N VAL A 6 24.82 -9.71 2.91
CA VAL A 6 23.35 -9.74 3.06
C VAL A 6 22.73 -10.88 2.24
N ASP A 7 23.16 -11.08 0.99
CA ASP A 7 22.73 -12.20 0.14
C ASP A 7 22.92 -13.53 0.89
N ARG A 8 24.10 -13.74 1.49
CA ARG A 8 24.41 -14.95 2.25
C ARG A 8 23.63 -15.05 3.55
N THR A 9 23.46 -13.96 4.30
CA THR A 9 22.69 -13.94 5.54
C THR A 9 21.25 -14.32 5.28
N LEU A 10 20.62 -13.83 4.22
CA LEU A 10 19.24 -14.17 3.87
C LEU A 10 19.10 -15.59 3.30
N LEU A 11 20.06 -16.02 2.48
CA LEU A 11 20.03 -17.34 1.84
C LEU A 11 20.34 -18.47 2.84
N PHE A 12 21.41 -18.30 3.61
CA PHE A 12 21.98 -19.31 4.50
C PHE A 12 21.58 -19.14 5.96
N HIS A 13 20.62 -18.26 6.27
CA HIS A 13 20.09 -18.19 7.63
C HIS A 13 19.59 -19.57 8.08
N ASP A 14 19.98 -19.97 9.28
CA ASP A 14 19.49 -21.18 9.92
C ASP A 14 17.95 -21.13 10.00
N THR A 15 17.30 -22.23 9.64
CA THR A 15 15.85 -22.39 9.68
C THR A 15 15.30 -22.35 11.12
N SER A 16 16.18 -22.51 12.12
CA SER A 16 15.85 -22.41 13.53
C SER A 16 15.53 -20.98 14.02
N SER A 17 15.94 -19.94 13.27
CA SER A 17 15.72 -18.53 13.64
C SER A 17 15.27 -17.73 12.42
N ASN A 18 13.98 -17.65 12.15
CA ASN A 18 13.50 -16.84 11.01
C ASN A 18 13.55 -15.34 11.32
N ILE A 19 14.03 -14.55 10.35
CA ILE A 19 13.95 -13.08 10.41
C ILE A 19 12.48 -12.68 10.50
N GLN A 20 12.08 -12.15 11.66
CA GLN A 20 10.69 -11.76 11.91
C GLN A 20 10.36 -10.40 11.32
N LYS A 21 11.32 -9.46 11.38
CA LYS A 21 11.18 -8.09 10.92
C LYS A 21 12.31 -7.76 9.96
N PHE A 22 11.98 -7.15 8.83
CA PHE A 22 12.96 -6.72 7.85
C PHE A 22 12.61 -5.33 7.34
N HIS A 23 13.57 -4.42 7.39
CA HIS A 23 13.46 -3.08 6.87
C HIS A 23 14.55 -2.88 5.81
N LEU A 24 14.16 -2.32 4.66
CA LEU A 24 15.08 -2.06 3.57
C LEU A 24 14.77 -0.73 2.89
N THR A 25 15.75 0.17 2.92
CA THR A 25 15.82 1.31 2.02
C THR A 25 16.76 0.98 0.87
N THR A 26 16.22 0.96 -0.33
CA THR A 26 17.01 0.74 -1.54
C THR A 26 17.68 2.04 -2.00
N ASN A 27 18.71 1.92 -2.84
CA ASN A 27 19.36 3.06 -3.45
C ASN A 27 19.76 2.73 -4.90
N LYS A 28 20.15 3.75 -5.66
CA LYS A 28 20.66 3.66 -7.05
C LYS A 28 21.57 2.47 -7.34
N LEU A 29 22.43 2.09 -6.40
CA LEU A 29 23.46 1.06 -6.57
C LEU A 29 22.91 -0.37 -6.43
N MET A 30 21.72 -0.54 -5.85
CA MET A 30 21.11 -1.85 -5.64
C MET A 30 20.45 -2.38 -6.92
N SER A 31 20.64 -3.67 -7.22
CA SER A 31 19.96 -4.31 -8.35
C SER A 31 18.55 -4.74 -7.95
N ALA A 32 17.58 -4.47 -8.83
CA ALA A 32 16.18 -4.88 -8.63
C ALA A 32 16.06 -6.40 -8.44
N SER A 33 16.83 -7.19 -9.19
CA SER A 33 16.87 -8.65 -9.07
C SER A 33 17.31 -9.14 -7.68
N ARG A 34 18.22 -8.42 -7.02
CA ARG A 34 18.69 -8.74 -5.67
C ARG A 34 17.59 -8.47 -4.65
N VAL A 35 16.99 -7.28 -4.69
CA VAL A 35 15.89 -6.91 -3.79
C VAL A 35 14.71 -7.87 -3.97
N HIS A 36 14.36 -8.20 -5.20
CA HIS A 36 13.33 -9.20 -5.50
C HIS A 36 13.66 -10.58 -4.88
N SER A 37 14.91 -11.03 -4.99
CA SER A 37 15.37 -12.28 -4.37
C SER A 37 15.26 -12.23 -2.84
N TRP A 38 15.63 -11.10 -2.22
CA TRP A 38 15.51 -10.91 -0.77
C TRP A 38 14.08 -11.01 -0.28
N ILE A 39 13.14 -10.32 -0.93
CA ILE A 39 11.71 -10.41 -0.62
C ILE A 39 11.21 -11.85 -0.76
N LYS A 40 11.62 -12.54 -1.83
CA LYS A 40 11.28 -13.96 -2.03
C LYS A 40 11.79 -14.84 -0.89
N TYR A 41 13.04 -14.67 -0.45
CA TYR A 41 13.58 -15.46 0.66
C TYR A 41 12.88 -15.17 1.99
N LEU A 42 12.58 -13.90 2.27
CA LEU A 42 11.86 -13.48 3.48
C LEU A 42 10.44 -14.05 3.52
N THR A 43 9.73 -13.99 2.40
CA THR A 43 8.36 -14.53 2.28
C THR A 43 8.34 -16.06 2.42
N MET A 44 9.32 -16.76 1.82
CA MET A 44 9.49 -18.22 2.02
C MET A 44 9.80 -18.60 3.47
N ARG A 45 10.45 -17.72 4.23
CA ARG A 45 10.82 -17.94 5.63
C ARG A 45 9.82 -17.36 6.63
N SER A 46 8.60 -17.08 6.18
CA SER A 46 7.50 -16.63 7.03
C SER A 46 7.82 -15.35 7.83
N VAL A 47 8.39 -14.34 7.15
CA VAL A 47 8.57 -13.00 7.74
C VAL A 47 7.23 -12.44 8.23
N LYS A 48 7.25 -11.67 9.32
CA LYS A 48 6.04 -11.09 9.94
C LYS A 48 5.88 -9.60 9.66
N GLU A 49 6.98 -8.86 9.61
CA GLU A 49 6.96 -7.43 9.38
C GLU A 49 7.95 -7.09 8.28
N LEU A 50 7.45 -6.45 7.22
CA LEU A 50 8.27 -6.02 6.11
C LEU A 50 8.02 -4.54 5.82
N ASN A 51 9.09 -3.74 5.87
CA ASN A 51 9.08 -2.34 5.46
C ASN A 51 10.09 -2.16 4.31
N LEU A 52 9.60 -1.64 3.18
CA LEU A 52 10.38 -1.41 1.97
C LEU A 52 10.27 0.06 1.56
N TRP A 53 11.42 0.73 1.42
CA TRP A 53 11.52 2.02 0.77
C TRP A 53 12.28 1.87 -0.55
N LEU A 54 11.57 2.07 -1.66
CA LEU A 54 12.09 1.88 -3.01
C LEU A 54 12.66 3.19 -3.56
N ASP A 55 13.76 3.10 -4.29
CA ASP A 55 14.47 4.22 -4.90
C ASP A 55 14.06 4.40 -6.37
N GLU A 56 13.98 5.66 -6.82
CA GLU A 56 13.28 6.10 -8.04
C GLU A 56 13.90 5.64 -9.36
N HIS A 57 15.10 5.05 -9.34
CA HIS A 57 15.89 4.92 -10.56
C HIS A 57 15.67 3.63 -11.35
N LYS A 58 14.82 2.70 -10.88
CA LYS A 58 14.61 1.40 -11.55
C LYS A 58 13.18 0.92 -11.45
N ARG A 59 12.60 0.46 -12.57
CA ARG A 59 11.36 -0.31 -12.55
C ARG A 59 11.52 -1.52 -11.62
N PHE A 60 10.67 -1.59 -10.61
CA PHE A 60 10.71 -2.65 -9.61
C PHE A 60 9.38 -3.40 -9.62
N LEU A 61 9.45 -4.72 -9.84
CA LEU A 61 8.29 -5.58 -9.72
C LEU A 61 8.34 -6.28 -8.37
N ILE A 62 7.35 -5.97 -7.54
CA ILE A 62 7.15 -6.63 -6.25
C ILE A 62 6.74 -8.09 -6.52
N PRO A 63 7.42 -9.07 -5.92
CA PRO A 63 7.03 -10.47 -6.07
C PRO A 63 5.61 -10.69 -5.53
N LEU A 64 4.75 -11.37 -6.30
CA LEU A 64 3.40 -11.74 -5.86
C LEU A 64 3.39 -12.58 -4.57
N SER A 65 4.47 -13.33 -4.31
CA SER A 65 4.63 -14.10 -3.07
C SER A 65 4.58 -13.24 -1.80
N LEU A 66 4.83 -11.92 -1.92
CA LEU A 66 4.67 -10.99 -0.82
C LEU A 66 3.21 -10.83 -0.42
N PHE A 67 2.32 -10.71 -1.40
CA PHE A 67 0.89 -10.49 -1.22
C PHE A 67 0.10 -11.77 -0.91
N THR A 68 0.79 -12.90 -0.81
CA THR A 68 0.24 -14.20 -0.39
C THR A 68 0.97 -14.78 0.83
N CYS A 69 1.79 -13.98 1.53
CA CYS A 69 2.58 -14.45 2.66
C CYS A 69 1.73 -14.51 3.93
N GLU A 70 1.31 -15.72 4.31
CA GLU A 70 0.35 -15.95 5.42
C GLU A 70 0.86 -15.57 6.81
N SER A 71 2.17 -15.36 6.96
CA SER A 71 2.79 -14.94 8.22
C SER A 71 2.84 -13.43 8.41
N LEU A 72 2.65 -12.64 7.34
CA LEU A 72 2.73 -11.19 7.41
C LEU A 72 1.64 -10.63 8.32
N THR A 73 2.09 -9.76 9.22
CA THR A 73 1.27 -8.99 10.17
C THR A 73 1.35 -7.50 9.88
N THR A 74 2.50 -7.02 9.38
CA THR A 74 2.70 -5.63 8.97
C THR A 74 3.40 -5.59 7.63
N LEU A 75 2.85 -4.84 6.68
CA LEU A 75 3.45 -4.58 5.39
C LEU A 75 3.42 -3.08 5.11
N GLU A 76 4.61 -2.50 4.93
CA GLU A 76 4.77 -1.10 4.54
C GLU A 76 5.65 -1.04 3.30
N ILE A 77 5.15 -0.41 2.24
CA ILE A 77 5.88 -0.23 1.00
C ILE A 77 5.75 1.21 0.57
N THR A 78 6.87 1.92 0.53
CA THR A 78 6.99 3.27 0.00
C THR A 78 7.70 3.21 -1.33
N ALA A 79 6.98 3.61 -2.37
CA ALA A 79 7.48 3.77 -3.72
C ALA A 79 7.59 5.26 -4.04
N PRO A 80 8.57 5.65 -4.86
CA PRO A 80 8.69 7.02 -5.33
C PRO A 80 7.61 7.31 -6.39
N LEU A 81 7.15 8.56 -6.45
CA LEU A 81 6.00 9.01 -7.25
C LEU A 81 6.02 8.64 -8.75
N TYR A 82 7.20 8.43 -9.33
CA TYR A 82 7.36 8.09 -10.76
C TYR A 82 7.53 6.58 -11.00
N MET A 83 7.39 5.75 -9.97
CA MET A 83 7.46 4.30 -10.08
C MET A 83 6.07 3.71 -10.10
N THR A 84 5.62 3.30 -11.29
CA THR A 84 4.41 2.48 -11.42
C THR A 84 4.60 1.16 -10.71
N ILE A 85 3.84 0.95 -9.63
CA ILE A 85 3.72 -0.34 -8.94
C ILE A 85 2.25 -0.72 -8.90
N HIS A 86 1.93 -1.85 -9.50
CA HIS A 86 0.58 -2.39 -9.49
C HIS A 86 0.37 -3.30 -8.28
N LEU A 87 -0.75 -3.08 -7.59
CA LEU A 87 -1.26 -4.03 -6.62
C LEU A 87 -1.87 -5.24 -7.37
N PRO A 88 -1.67 -6.48 -6.91
CA PRO A 88 -2.39 -7.62 -7.48
C PRO A 88 -3.90 -7.46 -7.26
N THR A 89 -4.69 -7.95 -8.22
CA THR A 89 -6.16 -7.88 -8.20
C THR A 89 -6.81 -8.59 -7.00
N SER A 90 -6.08 -9.48 -6.32
CA SER A 90 -6.49 -10.08 -5.06
C SER A 90 -5.32 -10.22 -4.10
N LEU A 91 -5.54 -9.76 -2.87
CA LEU A 91 -4.64 -9.96 -1.73
C LEU A 91 -5.11 -11.18 -0.94
N SER A 92 -4.18 -11.97 -0.41
CA SER A 92 -4.50 -13.07 0.52
C SER A 92 -3.50 -13.05 1.66
N LEU A 93 -3.80 -12.23 2.67
CA LEU A 93 -2.92 -11.97 3.80
C LEU A 93 -3.70 -12.19 5.11
N PRO A 94 -3.92 -13.45 5.51
CA PRO A 94 -4.86 -13.81 6.58
C PRO A 94 -4.51 -13.26 7.96
N LYS A 95 -3.24 -12.89 8.21
CA LYS A 95 -2.74 -12.37 9.48
C LYS A 95 -2.37 -10.89 9.44
N LEU A 96 -2.57 -10.22 8.32
CA LEU A 96 -2.16 -8.82 8.14
C LEU A 96 -3.04 -7.90 8.97
N MET A 97 -2.43 -7.21 9.92
CA MET A 97 -3.06 -6.24 10.82
C MET A 97 -2.83 -4.80 10.34
N SER A 98 -1.71 -4.53 9.68
CA SER A 98 -1.36 -3.19 9.18
C SER A 98 -0.85 -3.26 7.75
N LEU A 99 -1.45 -2.47 6.87
CA LEU A 99 -1.03 -2.28 5.48
C LEU A 99 -0.83 -0.80 5.20
N THR A 100 0.37 -0.43 4.78
CA THR A 100 0.71 0.91 4.33
C THR A 100 1.29 0.82 2.93
N LEU A 101 0.64 1.47 1.97
CA LEU A 101 1.09 1.57 0.59
C LEU A 101 1.26 3.05 0.27
N CYS A 102 2.48 3.43 -0.09
CA CYS A 102 2.82 4.79 -0.50
C CYS A 102 3.35 4.78 -1.93
N GLY A 103 2.81 5.62 -2.82
CA GLY A 103 3.29 5.72 -4.21
C GLY A 103 2.84 4.61 -5.15
N PHE A 104 1.71 3.95 -4.89
CA PHE A 104 1.19 2.86 -5.73
C PHE A 104 0.26 3.38 -6.83
N GLU A 105 0.25 2.68 -7.97
CA GLU A 105 -0.69 2.93 -9.06
C GLU A 105 -1.79 1.86 -9.03
N PHE A 106 -3.00 2.30 -8.72
CA PHE A 106 -4.18 1.46 -8.82
C PHE A 106 -4.70 1.51 -10.25
N THR A 107 -4.95 0.34 -10.82
CA THR A 107 -5.49 0.20 -12.17
C THR A 107 -6.72 -0.71 -12.13
N ASP A 108 -7.67 -0.50 -13.04
CA ASP A 108 -8.91 -1.28 -13.13
C ASP A 108 -9.73 -1.27 -11.81
N GLU A 109 -10.48 -2.34 -11.55
CA GLU A 109 -11.24 -2.52 -10.30
C GLU A 109 -10.34 -3.08 -9.20
N GLN A 110 -10.31 -2.41 -8.05
CA GLN A 110 -9.36 -2.71 -6.99
C GLN A 110 -10.07 -3.02 -5.68
N HIS A 111 -9.77 -4.20 -5.13
CA HIS A 111 -10.47 -4.74 -3.96
C HIS A 111 -9.48 -5.08 -2.84
N ILE A 112 -9.55 -4.33 -1.74
CA ILE A 112 -8.89 -4.72 -0.49
C ILE A 112 -9.88 -5.59 0.29
N SER A 113 -9.81 -6.89 -0.01
CA SER A 113 -10.60 -7.95 0.59
C SER A 113 -9.68 -9.11 0.98
N ASN A 114 -10.17 -10.06 1.80
CA ASN A 114 -9.40 -11.21 2.29
C ASN A 114 -8.21 -10.89 3.22
N CYS A 115 -8.26 -9.75 3.92
CA CYS A 115 -7.40 -9.46 5.07
C CYS A 115 -8.28 -9.36 6.33
N PRO A 116 -8.73 -10.51 6.90
CA PRO A 116 -9.82 -10.55 7.89
C PRO A 116 -9.48 -9.89 9.22
N VAL A 117 -8.20 -9.71 9.52
CA VAL A 117 -7.70 -9.08 10.77
C VAL A 117 -7.05 -7.72 10.54
N LEU A 118 -7.24 -7.12 9.35
CA LEU A 118 -6.65 -5.83 9.00
C LEU A 118 -7.29 -4.73 9.85
N GLU A 119 -6.52 -4.12 10.74
CA GLU A 119 -6.96 -3.03 11.62
C GLU A 119 -6.56 -1.65 11.09
N ILE A 120 -5.43 -1.56 10.37
CA ILE A 120 -4.87 -0.31 9.85
C ILE A 120 -4.65 -0.44 8.34
N LEU A 121 -5.21 0.52 7.59
CA LEU A 121 -4.97 0.69 6.16
C LEU A 121 -4.61 2.14 5.86
N ILE A 122 -3.43 2.35 5.30
CA ILE A 122 -2.93 3.66 4.87
C ILE A 122 -2.58 3.59 3.39
N LEU A 123 -3.22 4.42 2.59
CA LEU A 123 -3.00 4.57 1.16
C LEU A 123 -2.57 6.01 0.91
N ASP A 124 -1.28 6.20 0.75
CA ASP A 124 -0.64 7.52 0.71
C ASP A 124 0.02 7.74 -0.65
N TYR A 125 0.00 8.96 -1.18
CA TYR A 125 0.56 9.30 -2.50
C TYR A 125 0.21 8.30 -3.62
N CYS A 126 -0.98 7.69 -3.59
CA CYS A 126 -1.38 6.67 -4.56
C CYS A 126 -2.09 7.33 -5.76
N ASN A 127 -1.80 6.82 -6.96
CA ASN A 127 -2.43 7.24 -8.21
C ASN A 127 -3.68 6.39 -8.48
N TRP A 128 -4.78 7.06 -8.81
CA TRP A 128 -6.11 6.48 -9.00
C TRP A 128 -6.66 6.66 -10.42
N PHE A 129 -5.83 7.14 -11.34
CA PHE A 129 -6.21 7.41 -12.72
C PHE A 129 -6.81 6.16 -13.39
N GLY A 130 -8.05 6.29 -13.87
CA GLY A 130 -8.78 5.21 -14.55
C GLY A 130 -9.37 4.14 -13.62
N VAL A 131 -9.29 4.29 -12.29
CA VAL A 131 -9.95 3.39 -11.34
C VAL A 131 -11.44 3.73 -11.26
N THR A 132 -12.28 2.86 -11.80
CA THR A 132 -13.74 3.06 -11.81
C THR A 132 -14.43 2.57 -10.54
N ASN A 133 -13.85 1.58 -9.85
CA ASN A 133 -14.39 0.99 -8.64
C ASN A 133 -13.26 0.67 -7.65
N PHE A 134 -13.37 1.19 -6.43
CA PHE A 134 -12.46 0.84 -5.34
C PHE A 134 -13.25 0.37 -4.13
N CYS A 135 -13.00 -0.87 -3.69
CA CYS A 135 -13.76 -1.52 -2.63
C CYS A 135 -12.86 -1.94 -1.47
N ILE A 136 -13.14 -1.42 -0.29
CA ILE A 136 -12.55 -1.85 0.98
C ILE A 136 -13.62 -2.63 1.74
N SER A 137 -13.36 -3.90 2.02
CA SER A 137 -14.28 -4.75 2.79
C SER A 137 -13.54 -5.58 3.83
N THR A 138 -13.22 -4.94 4.94
CA THR A 138 -12.44 -5.49 6.05
C THR A 138 -13.12 -5.16 7.38
N PRO A 139 -13.96 -6.05 7.93
CA PRO A 139 -14.72 -5.76 9.16
C PRO A 139 -13.87 -5.42 10.39
N ALA A 140 -12.61 -5.87 10.43
CA ALA A 140 -11.68 -5.57 11.53
C ALA A 140 -11.05 -4.18 11.44
N LEU A 141 -11.26 -3.44 10.35
CA LEU A 141 -10.59 -2.17 10.10
C LEU A 141 -11.05 -1.11 11.10
N LYS A 142 -10.07 -0.53 11.80
CA LYS A 142 -10.26 0.54 12.79
C LYS A 142 -9.74 1.87 12.29
N HIS A 143 -8.68 1.86 11.49
CA HIS A 143 -8.02 3.07 11.02
C HIS A 143 -7.87 3.01 9.50
N LEU A 144 -8.48 3.99 8.82
CA LEU A 144 -8.36 4.17 7.37
C LEU A 144 -7.83 5.57 7.07
N GLU A 145 -6.78 5.61 6.26
CA GLU A 145 -6.22 6.84 5.70
C GLU A 145 -6.10 6.68 4.18
N ILE A 146 -6.66 7.66 3.45
CA ILE A 146 -6.54 7.78 2.00
C ILE A 146 -6.07 9.20 1.72
N ASP A 147 -4.82 9.33 1.28
CA ASP A 147 -4.21 10.58 0.86
C ASP A 147 -3.61 10.41 -0.55
N PRO A 148 -4.30 10.84 -1.62
CA PRO A 148 -3.82 10.79 -2.98
C PRO A 148 -2.95 12.00 -3.35
N ASN A 149 -2.77 12.98 -2.46
CA ASN A 149 -2.47 14.34 -2.88
C ASN A 149 -0.97 14.57 -3.17
N HIS A 150 -0.58 14.65 -4.46
CA HIS A 150 0.56 15.49 -4.87
C HIS A 150 0.79 15.68 -6.38
N MET A 151 0.07 15.00 -7.28
CA MET A 151 0.29 15.18 -8.72
C MET A 151 -0.65 16.25 -9.28
N VAL A 152 -0.05 17.26 -9.93
CA VAL A 152 -0.72 18.47 -10.45
C VAL A 152 -1.78 18.16 -11.54
N ASP A 153 -1.83 16.91 -12.01
CA ASP A 153 -2.77 16.42 -13.03
C ASP A 153 -3.45 15.09 -12.62
N ASP A 154 -3.47 14.74 -11.32
CA ASP A 154 -4.19 13.53 -10.86
C ASP A 154 -5.61 13.90 -10.44
N ASP A 155 -6.58 13.39 -11.21
CA ASP A 155 -8.01 13.48 -10.91
C ASP A 155 -8.38 12.67 -9.65
N GLY A 156 -7.44 11.91 -9.07
CA GLY A 156 -7.62 11.14 -7.87
C GLY A 156 -8.79 10.18 -8.02
N LEU A 157 -9.70 10.19 -7.05
CA LEU A 157 -10.87 9.32 -7.06
C LEU A 157 -12.06 9.88 -7.85
N GLN A 158 -11.93 10.99 -8.60
CA GLN A 158 -13.06 11.69 -9.24
C GLN A 158 -13.97 10.82 -10.10
N ASP A 159 -13.41 9.84 -10.81
CA ASP A 159 -14.18 8.91 -11.65
C ASP A 159 -14.51 7.58 -10.95
N CYS A 160 -14.10 7.44 -9.69
CA CYS A 160 -14.18 6.20 -8.91
C CYS A 160 -15.47 6.13 -8.08
N ALA A 161 -16.12 4.96 -8.08
CA ALA A 161 -17.08 4.59 -7.04
C ALA A 161 -16.32 3.99 -5.83
N LEU A 162 -16.26 4.76 -4.75
CA LEU A 162 -15.58 4.37 -3.51
C LEU A 162 -16.55 3.62 -2.58
N LYS A 163 -16.29 2.35 -2.34
CA LYS A 163 -17.06 1.49 -1.43
C LYS A 163 -16.26 1.12 -0.20
N ILE A 164 -16.79 1.46 0.98
CA ILE A 164 -16.15 1.16 2.26
C ILE A 164 -17.13 0.40 3.16
N ASN A 165 -16.84 -0.88 3.38
CA ASN A 165 -17.53 -1.75 4.32
C ASN A 165 -16.61 -2.08 5.49
N ALA A 166 -16.63 -1.20 6.50
CA ALA A 166 -15.78 -1.25 7.69
C ALA A 166 -16.61 -0.82 8.92
N PRO A 167 -17.52 -1.68 9.44
CA PRO A 167 -18.44 -1.31 10.52
C PRO A 167 -17.75 -0.91 11.84
N ASN A 168 -16.52 -1.38 12.06
CA ASN A 168 -15.73 -1.10 13.27
C ASN A 168 -14.72 0.05 13.07
N LEU A 169 -14.88 0.86 12.02
CA LEU A 169 -13.99 1.98 11.75
C LEU A 169 -14.06 3.02 12.88
N VAL A 170 -12.91 3.35 13.46
CA VAL A 170 -12.73 4.27 14.59
C VAL A 170 -12.19 5.62 14.13
N SER A 171 -11.22 5.62 13.20
CA SER A 171 -10.70 6.86 12.60
C SER A 171 -10.71 6.80 11.08
N PHE A 172 -11.08 7.91 10.47
CA PHE A 172 -11.07 8.08 9.03
C PHE A 172 -10.33 9.36 8.63
N THR A 173 -9.30 9.24 7.80
CA THR A 173 -8.61 10.37 7.20
C THR A 173 -8.76 10.30 5.69
N TYR A 174 -9.20 11.41 5.09
CA TYR A 174 -9.32 11.57 3.65
C TYR A 174 -8.74 12.91 3.23
N ASN A 175 -7.81 12.88 2.28
CA ASN A 175 -7.32 14.06 1.58
C ASN A 175 -7.62 13.89 0.08
N GLY A 176 -7.75 14.97 -0.69
CA GLY A 176 -7.87 14.90 -2.15
C GLY A 176 -9.26 15.20 -2.73
N TRP A 177 -9.43 14.89 -4.00
CA TRP A 177 -10.64 15.19 -4.77
C TRP A 177 -11.83 14.33 -4.35
N LEU A 178 -13.06 14.81 -4.57
CA LEU A 178 -14.26 14.03 -4.29
C LEU A 178 -14.37 12.84 -5.25
N ALA A 179 -14.70 11.66 -4.73
CA ALA A 179 -15.02 10.49 -5.53
C ALA A 179 -16.37 10.66 -6.24
N LYS A 180 -16.55 9.98 -7.38
CA LYS A 180 -17.79 10.04 -8.16
C LYS A 180 -19.00 9.63 -7.33
N GLU A 181 -18.87 8.51 -6.63
CA GLU A 181 -19.92 7.89 -5.83
C GLU A 181 -19.34 7.30 -4.56
N TYR A 182 -20.11 7.32 -3.48
CA TYR A 182 -19.70 6.78 -2.18
C TYR A 182 -20.71 5.74 -1.70
N PHE A 183 -20.21 4.55 -1.36
CA PHE A 183 -20.98 3.45 -0.80
C PHE A 183 -20.40 3.05 0.55
N LEU A 184 -20.86 3.75 1.59
CA LEU A 184 -20.32 3.61 2.94
C LEU A 184 -21.26 2.74 3.80
N SER A 185 -20.70 1.79 4.55
CA SER A 185 -21.41 1.13 5.64
C SER A 185 -21.68 2.10 6.79
N SER A 186 -22.63 1.77 7.67
CA SER A 186 -22.79 2.51 8.93
C SER A 186 -21.52 2.39 9.79
N PHE A 187 -20.84 3.50 10.05
CA PHE A 187 -19.65 3.57 10.91
C PHE A 187 -20.05 3.89 12.35
N GLN A 188 -20.68 2.93 13.05
CA GLN A 188 -21.19 3.17 14.41
C GLN A 188 -20.08 3.41 15.44
N ALA A 189 -18.86 2.93 15.17
CA ALA A 189 -17.71 3.05 16.04
C ALA A 189 -16.82 4.28 15.74
N LEU A 190 -17.20 5.13 14.77
CA LEU A 190 -16.34 6.23 14.33
C LEU A 190 -16.23 7.31 15.42
N GLU A 191 -15.01 7.55 15.89
CA GLU A 191 -14.69 8.53 16.92
C GLU A 191 -14.05 9.80 16.34
N SER A 192 -13.30 9.68 15.25
CA SER A 192 -12.62 10.81 14.60
C SER A 192 -12.65 10.74 13.08
N ALA A 193 -12.78 11.90 12.44
CA ALA A 193 -12.68 12.04 11.00
C ALA A 193 -11.94 13.33 10.63
N ASN A 194 -10.94 13.23 9.76
CA ASN A 194 -10.22 14.37 9.18
C ASN A 194 -10.43 14.33 7.67
N ILE A 195 -10.98 15.41 7.10
CA ILE A 195 -11.31 15.48 5.68
C ILE A 195 -10.74 16.79 5.13
N TRP A 196 -9.86 16.67 4.14
CA TRP A 196 -9.32 17.77 3.35
C TRP A 196 -9.72 17.54 1.90
N LEU A 197 -10.53 18.43 1.36
CA LEU A 197 -10.98 18.33 -0.03
C LEU A 197 -10.19 19.32 -0.89
N CYS A 198 -9.68 18.86 -2.02
CA CYS A 198 -9.13 19.74 -3.03
C CYS A 198 -10.28 20.41 -3.80
N ASP A 199 -10.26 21.74 -3.88
CA ASP A 199 -11.17 22.51 -4.73
C ASP A 199 -10.58 22.64 -6.15
N GLU A 200 -11.44 22.75 -7.17
CA GLU A 200 -11.09 22.95 -8.60
C GLU A 200 -10.18 24.18 -8.87
N TYR A 201 -9.85 25.00 -7.88
CA TYR A 201 -9.24 26.33 -8.06
C TYR A 201 -7.83 26.54 -7.51
N ASP A 202 -7.17 25.53 -6.92
CA ASP A 202 -5.76 25.66 -6.52
C ASP A 202 -4.78 25.14 -7.59
N VAL A 203 -4.98 25.57 -8.84
CA VAL A 203 -3.92 25.56 -9.86
C VAL A 203 -3.30 26.97 -9.91
N PRO A 204 -2.23 27.26 -9.17
CA PRO A 204 -1.51 28.52 -9.33
C PRO A 204 -0.74 28.49 -10.66
N GLY A 205 -1.36 28.93 -11.75
CA GLY A 205 -0.63 29.28 -12.97
C GLY A 205 -1.25 28.90 -14.32
N GLY A 206 -2.56 29.11 -14.52
CA GLY A 206 -3.12 29.19 -15.87
C GLY A 206 -2.94 30.59 -16.46
N ASN A 207 -1.84 30.84 -17.19
CA ASN A 207 -1.75 32.05 -18.00
C ASN A 207 -2.74 31.95 -19.18
N ARG A 208 -3.63 32.95 -19.26
CA ARG A 208 -4.47 33.25 -20.43
C ARG A 208 -3.65 33.57 -21.67
#